data_AF-A0A6P7U5I2-F1
#
_entry.id   AF-A0A6P7U5I2-F1
#
_cell.length_a   1.000
_cell.length_b   1.000
_cell.length_c   1.000
_cell.angle_alpha   90.00
_cell.angle_beta   90.00
_cell.angle_gamma   90.00
#
_symmetry.space_group_name_H-M   'P 1'
#
loop_
_entity.id
_entity.type
_entity.pdbx_description
1 polymer ?
#
loop_
_entity_poly.entity_id
_entity_poly.type
_entity_poly.pdbx_seq_one_letter_code
_entity_poly.pdbx_strand_id
1 'polypeptide(L)'
;MIFLSSFSLICATINKMSLRTLVIVLCSLYLAESTNYRRWCYFTNWSQYRDQPAKFKPPNIDTHLCTHISYAFATLKNGLVTNFEKDDISHAWQKGMFEEVNDIKNTNPQLKTYLAIGGWNLGSKPFSAAVINSQTRKRLIDSAINLARLYKFDGIEIDWEYPAGRGSPPGDKGRFTSLISELKQAITYEALRSSKTQLGLAVAVAAGRSKIDAGYEIGTISSYLDYINLMTYDFHGAWEHMTGHNSPLVRRGDETGEYLYWNLEDAAEYWLSKGAPASKMNIGVPTYGRTFTLSNPNNHGVGAPISGAGVAGTYTKTEGFIAYYEICHFLRNGGTTVWDNLQKAPYAYKGDHWISYENEKSLQLKVEWIKKRGFGGVMIWSLDLDDFAGMCGGQKYPLITSIVNALSTTPTPGGNTIGAMCMNKPNGNYPIQHHCKEYLQCLNGVGQINTCPPHQNYYPALHTCIPEVSYPCQPNPTSPTVIKTRGHDITNFCQFKSDGLYESPNACNEYIDCTFGKVNLMLCQQGLYFDPKSKYCFYKDQVRCQDGGTVIPHDFCANKPDGFYAHPAECHKYYICSNGATTKMTCLNGQIFENNHCQVSNKVC
;
A
#
# COMPACT_ATOMS: atom_id res chain seq x y z
N MET A 1 -13.10 26.19 -39.88
CA MET A 1 -14.30 25.51 -40.43
C MET A 1 -14.08 23.99 -40.62
N ILE A 2 -13.57 23.27 -39.60
CA ILE A 2 -13.48 21.79 -39.61
C ILE A 2 -13.98 21.16 -38.28
N PHE A 3 -14.34 21.98 -37.28
CA PHE A 3 -14.81 21.47 -35.97
C PHE A 3 -16.33 21.40 -35.80
N LEU A 4 -17.12 21.91 -36.76
CA LEU A 4 -18.59 21.88 -36.69
C LEU A 4 -19.22 20.70 -37.45
N SER A 5 -18.46 19.99 -38.30
CA SER A 5 -18.94 18.80 -39.02
C SER A 5 -18.86 17.51 -38.18
N SER A 6 -18.02 17.49 -37.15
CA SER A 6 -17.79 16.30 -36.32
C SER A 6 -18.87 16.08 -35.25
N PHE A 7 -19.55 17.14 -34.80
CA PHE A 7 -20.61 17.03 -33.78
C PHE A 7 -21.94 16.49 -34.34
N SER A 8 -22.28 16.80 -35.60
CA SER A 8 -23.49 16.27 -36.23
C SER A 8 -23.41 14.79 -36.58
N LEU A 9 -22.21 14.25 -36.84
CA LEU A 9 -22.02 12.82 -37.11
C LEU A 9 -22.14 11.95 -35.84
N ILE A 10 -21.73 12.48 -34.69
CA ILE A 10 -21.81 11.79 -33.38
C ILE A 10 -23.26 11.76 -32.88
N CYS A 11 -24.01 12.85 -33.06
CA CYS A 11 -25.42 12.89 -32.65
C CYS A 11 -26.32 11.97 -33.53
N ALA A 12 -25.97 11.79 -34.80
CA ALA A 12 -26.71 10.93 -35.73
C ALA A 12 -26.45 9.42 -35.53
N THR A 13 -25.33 9.04 -34.92
CA THR A 13 -24.99 7.63 -34.65
C THR A 13 -25.51 7.13 -33.29
N ILE A 14 -25.67 8.01 -32.29
CA ILE A 14 -26.25 7.67 -30.99
C ILE A 14 -27.73 7.26 -31.12
N ASN A 15 -28.47 7.85 -32.05
CA ASN A 15 -29.90 7.53 -32.29
C ASN A 15 -30.15 6.19 -33.00
N LYS A 16 -29.10 5.44 -33.38
CA LYS A 16 -29.21 4.13 -34.05
C LYS A 16 -28.54 2.98 -33.29
N MET A 17 -27.90 3.24 -32.15
CA MET A 17 -27.29 2.20 -31.32
C MET A 17 -28.34 1.53 -30.43
N SER A 18 -28.39 0.19 -30.44
CA SER A 18 -29.26 -0.53 -29.50
C SER A 18 -28.84 -0.27 -28.06
N LEU A 19 -29.79 -0.31 -27.12
CA LEU A 19 -29.52 -0.14 -25.68
C LEU A 19 -28.41 -1.07 -25.18
N ARG A 20 -28.27 -2.28 -25.75
CA ARG A 20 -27.19 -3.22 -25.43
C ARG A 20 -25.82 -2.69 -25.86
N THR A 21 -25.72 -2.04 -27.01
CA THR A 21 -24.47 -1.47 -27.52
C THR A 21 -24.06 -0.23 -26.74
N LEU A 22 -25.04 0.59 -26.31
CA LEU A 22 -24.80 1.75 -25.45
C LEU A 22 -24.33 1.31 -24.05
N VAL A 23 -24.95 0.27 -23.47
CA VAL A 23 -24.52 -0.32 -22.19
C VAL A 23 -23.16 -0.97 -22.30
N ILE A 24 -22.85 -1.68 -23.39
CA ILE A 24 -21.51 -2.25 -23.60
C ILE A 24 -20.46 -1.14 -23.74
N VAL A 25 -20.70 -0.08 -24.52
CA VAL A 25 -19.74 1.03 -24.65
C VAL A 25 -19.58 1.79 -23.32
N LEU A 26 -20.65 2.00 -22.57
CA LEU A 26 -20.59 2.60 -21.24
C LEU A 26 -19.89 1.68 -20.21
N CYS A 27 -20.09 0.36 -20.28
CA CYS A 27 -19.35 -0.63 -19.47
C CYS A 27 -17.88 -0.70 -19.87
N SER A 28 -17.56 -0.63 -21.17
CA SER A 28 -16.17 -0.62 -21.67
C SER A 28 -15.44 0.66 -21.28
N LEU A 29 -16.14 1.80 -21.24
CA LEU A 29 -15.59 3.06 -20.72
C LEU A 29 -15.48 3.06 -19.19
N TYR A 30 -16.33 2.33 -18.48
CA TYR A 30 -16.19 2.10 -17.03
C TYR A 30 -15.07 1.11 -16.67
N LEU A 31 -14.69 0.22 -17.59
CA LEU A 31 -13.66 -0.82 -17.38
C LEU A 31 -12.26 -0.42 -17.86
N ALA A 32 -12.08 0.83 -18.32
CA ALA A 32 -10.80 1.34 -18.79
C ALA A 32 -10.48 2.73 -18.22
N GLU A 33 -10.64 2.93 -16.91
CA GLU A 33 -9.77 3.88 -16.23
C GLU A 33 -8.44 3.17 -15.96
N SER A 34 -7.43 3.43 -16.78
CA SER A 34 -6.06 3.27 -16.29
C SER A 34 -5.92 4.28 -15.14
N THR A 35 -6.04 3.83 -13.89
CA THR A 35 -5.77 4.69 -12.74
C THR A 35 -4.28 5.01 -12.72
N ASN A 36 -3.86 6.02 -13.48
CA ASN A 36 -2.51 6.54 -13.42
C ASN A 36 -2.37 7.29 -12.10
N TYR A 37 -1.93 6.56 -11.06
CA TYR A 37 -1.65 7.13 -9.75
C TYR A 37 -0.69 8.32 -9.88
N ARG A 38 -1.03 9.41 -9.20
CA ARG A 38 -0.18 10.59 -9.17
C ARG A 38 1.07 10.29 -8.34
N ARG A 39 2.20 10.69 -8.89
CA ARG A 39 3.50 10.76 -8.22
C ARG A 39 3.83 12.23 -8.09
N TRP A 40 3.56 12.78 -6.90
CA TRP A 40 3.66 14.20 -6.59
C TRP A 40 4.95 14.48 -5.84
N CYS A 41 5.93 15.05 -6.52
CA CYS A 41 7.28 15.16 -5.99
C CYS A 41 7.61 16.60 -5.61
N TYR A 42 8.24 16.82 -4.47
CA TYR A 42 8.75 18.14 -4.10
C TYR A 42 10.18 18.34 -4.58
N PHE A 43 10.44 19.50 -5.20
CA PHE A 43 11.76 20.05 -5.45
C PHE A 43 12.00 21.19 -4.47
N THR A 44 13.06 21.11 -3.66
CA THR A 44 13.38 22.17 -2.70
C THR A 44 14.46 23.11 -3.25
N ASN A 45 14.18 24.42 -3.29
CA ASN A 45 15.09 25.39 -3.91
C ASN A 45 16.42 25.51 -3.14
N TRP A 46 16.41 25.34 -1.81
CA TRP A 46 17.63 25.37 -0.99
C TRP A 46 18.56 24.17 -1.20
N SER A 47 18.12 23.10 -1.87
CA SER A 47 18.97 21.95 -2.19
C SER A 47 20.14 22.30 -3.12
N GLN A 48 20.07 23.45 -3.81
CA GLN A 48 21.16 23.98 -4.63
C GLN A 48 22.41 24.38 -3.84
N TYR A 49 22.26 24.60 -2.53
CA TYR A 49 23.35 25.07 -1.65
C TYR A 49 24.07 23.93 -0.92
N ARG A 50 23.64 22.68 -1.09
CA ARG A 50 24.38 21.54 -0.55
C ARG A 50 25.73 21.39 -1.24
N ASP A 51 26.69 20.86 -0.50
CA ASP A 51 28.00 20.51 -1.04
C ASP A 51 27.88 19.33 -2.01
N GLN A 52 28.78 19.27 -3.00
CA GLN A 52 28.85 18.09 -3.88
C GLN A 52 29.21 16.84 -3.06
N PRO A 53 28.68 15.65 -3.42
CA PRO A 53 27.78 15.35 -4.54
C PRO A 53 26.28 15.58 -4.27
N ALA A 54 25.89 16.09 -3.09
CA ALA A 54 24.49 16.25 -2.68
C ALA A 54 23.81 17.55 -3.19
N LYS A 55 24.51 18.34 -4.02
CA LYS A 55 23.95 19.53 -4.67
C LYS A 55 22.88 19.14 -5.69
N PHE A 56 21.68 19.67 -5.53
CA PHE A 56 20.54 19.33 -6.39
C PHE A 56 19.96 20.58 -7.05
N LYS A 57 19.70 20.49 -8.36
CA LYS A 57 19.11 21.52 -9.21
C LYS A 57 18.11 20.89 -10.20
N PRO A 58 17.26 21.69 -10.89
CA PRO A 58 16.29 21.14 -11.83
C PRO A 58 16.85 20.16 -12.88
N PRO A 59 18.07 20.33 -13.43
CA PRO A 59 18.66 19.34 -14.36
C PRO A 59 18.93 17.96 -13.76
N ASN A 60 18.93 17.81 -12.43
CA ASN A 60 19.06 16.51 -11.79
C ASN A 60 17.78 15.69 -11.85
N ILE A 61 16.62 16.34 -12.06
CA ILE A 61 15.30 15.70 -12.05
C ILE A 61 15.15 14.78 -13.25
N ASP A 62 14.91 13.50 -12.99
CA ASP A 62 14.39 12.58 -13.98
C ASP A 62 12.88 12.81 -14.17
N THR A 63 12.49 13.28 -15.35
CA THR A 63 11.13 13.71 -15.65
C THR A 63 10.13 12.56 -15.80
N HIS A 64 10.56 11.29 -15.78
CA HIS A 64 9.68 10.14 -15.84
C HIS A 64 9.28 9.60 -14.46
N LEU A 65 10.03 9.94 -13.41
CA LEU A 65 9.74 9.51 -12.05
C LEU A 65 8.46 10.13 -11.49
N CYS A 66 8.16 11.36 -11.86
CA CYS A 66 7.08 12.15 -11.29
C CYS A 66 6.02 12.50 -12.34
N THR A 67 4.78 12.64 -11.89
CA THR A 67 3.69 13.20 -12.72
C THR A 67 3.50 14.69 -12.44
N HIS A 68 3.79 15.10 -11.20
CA HIS A 68 3.66 16.45 -10.69
C HIS A 68 4.92 16.81 -9.92
N ILE A 69 5.42 18.04 -10.10
CA ILE A 69 6.52 18.61 -9.32
C ILE A 69 6.06 19.89 -8.66
N SER A 70 6.07 19.92 -7.33
CA SER A 70 5.90 21.16 -6.56
C SER A 70 7.26 21.81 -6.32
N TYR A 71 7.41 23.05 -6.78
CA TYR A 71 8.56 23.89 -6.48
C TYR A 71 8.37 24.49 -5.09
N ALA A 72 9.18 24.04 -4.12
CA ALA A 72 9.22 24.51 -2.75
C ALA A 72 10.40 25.50 -2.57
N PHE A 73 10.18 26.80 -2.34
CA PHE A 73 8.90 27.49 -2.23
C PHE A 73 8.94 28.90 -2.83
N ALA A 74 7.78 29.41 -3.23
CA ALA A 74 7.50 30.85 -3.21
C ALA A 74 7.09 31.29 -1.80
N THR A 75 7.17 32.60 -1.54
CA THR A 75 6.93 33.19 -0.22
C THR A 75 5.88 34.28 -0.25
N LEU A 76 5.45 34.76 0.93
CA LEU A 76 4.56 35.91 1.09
C LEU A 76 5.34 37.10 1.67
N LYS A 77 5.40 38.21 0.91
CA LYS A 77 5.94 39.49 1.38
C LYS A 77 4.87 40.57 1.22
N ASN A 78 4.54 41.25 2.33
CA ASN A 78 3.51 42.31 2.36
C ASN A 78 2.14 41.89 1.78
N GLY A 79 1.76 40.62 2.01
CA GLY A 79 0.51 40.03 1.51
C GLY A 79 0.51 39.66 0.04
N LEU A 80 1.66 39.71 -0.65
CA LEU A 80 1.82 39.31 -2.04
C LEU A 80 2.71 38.08 -2.15
N VAL A 81 2.33 37.15 -3.03
CA VAL A 81 3.14 36.01 -3.42
C VAL A 81 4.29 36.48 -4.29
N THR A 82 5.50 36.07 -3.92
CA THR A 82 6.74 36.44 -4.62
C THR A 82 7.80 35.35 -4.46
N ASN A 83 8.94 35.51 -5.13
CA ASN A 83 10.08 34.62 -4.99
C ASN A 83 10.65 34.62 -3.56
N PHE A 84 11.14 33.45 -3.14
CA PHE A 84 11.81 33.31 -1.85
C PHE A 84 13.17 34.02 -1.89
N GLU A 85 13.95 33.72 -2.93
CA GLU A 85 15.31 34.23 -3.14
C GLU A 85 15.56 34.73 -4.56
N LYS A 86 16.65 35.48 -4.76
CA LYS A 86 16.95 36.14 -6.05
C LYS A 86 17.20 35.14 -7.18
N ASP A 87 17.70 33.95 -6.86
CA ASP A 87 18.04 32.91 -7.83
C ASP A 87 16.80 32.14 -8.33
N ASP A 88 15.63 32.31 -7.70
CA ASP A 88 14.38 31.75 -8.19
C ASP A 88 13.95 32.41 -9.52
N ILE A 89 14.21 33.71 -9.69
CA ILE A 89 13.75 34.51 -10.84
C ILE A 89 14.85 34.66 -11.90
N SER A 90 14.44 34.75 -13.16
CA SER A 90 15.37 34.93 -14.27
C SER A 90 15.89 36.37 -14.34
N HIS A 91 17.19 36.49 -14.61
CA HIS A 91 17.90 37.75 -14.84
C HIS A 91 18.44 37.78 -16.28
N ALA A 92 18.86 38.95 -16.74
CA ALA A 92 19.39 39.10 -18.10
C ALA A 92 20.62 38.21 -18.40
N TRP A 93 21.36 37.80 -17.37
CA TRP A 93 22.59 37.00 -17.48
C TRP A 93 22.43 35.55 -17.01
N GLN A 94 21.31 35.17 -16.40
CA GLN A 94 21.11 33.82 -15.88
C GLN A 94 19.63 33.49 -15.76
N LYS A 95 19.27 32.27 -16.19
CA LYS A 95 17.95 31.70 -16.00
C LYS A 95 17.72 31.37 -14.52
N GLY A 96 16.55 31.74 -13.99
CA GLY A 96 16.17 31.46 -12.60
C GLY A 96 15.56 30.07 -12.44
N MET A 97 15.59 29.55 -11.22
CA MET A 97 15.11 28.19 -10.93
C MET A 97 13.61 27.98 -11.20
N PHE A 98 12.76 29.00 -11.10
CA PHE A 98 11.36 28.90 -11.54
C PHE A 98 11.25 28.60 -13.03
N GLU A 99 12.09 29.21 -13.86
CA GLU A 99 12.07 28.96 -15.29
C GLU A 99 12.73 27.61 -15.60
N GLU A 100 13.84 27.26 -14.94
CA GLU A 100 14.51 25.97 -15.11
C GLU A 100 13.60 24.78 -14.75
N VAL A 101 12.84 24.85 -13.64
CA VAL A 101 11.93 23.75 -13.26
C VAL A 101 10.78 23.60 -14.27
N ASN A 102 10.36 24.67 -14.93
CA ASN A 102 9.30 24.62 -15.93
C ASN A 102 9.82 24.13 -17.30
N ASP A 103 11.09 24.37 -17.60
CA ASP A 103 11.75 23.90 -18.82
C ASP A 103 11.87 22.38 -18.91
N ILE A 104 11.88 21.66 -17.78
CA ILE A 104 11.92 20.19 -17.81
C ILE A 104 10.65 19.60 -18.48
N LYS A 105 9.56 20.37 -18.57
CA LYS A 105 8.37 19.96 -19.35
C LYS A 105 8.63 19.89 -20.85
N ASN A 106 9.73 20.48 -21.36
CA ASN A 106 10.15 20.32 -22.75
C ASN A 106 10.60 18.88 -23.05
N THR A 107 11.10 18.14 -22.06
CA THR A 107 11.46 16.72 -22.22
C THR A 107 10.29 15.79 -21.91
N ASN A 108 9.40 16.16 -20.98
CA ASN A 108 8.15 15.45 -20.71
C ASN A 108 6.95 16.41 -20.67
N PRO A 109 6.24 16.62 -21.80
CA PRO A 109 5.10 17.53 -21.87
C PRO A 109 3.87 17.13 -21.03
N GLN A 110 3.82 15.89 -20.53
CA GLN A 110 2.73 15.43 -19.65
C GLN A 110 2.95 15.85 -18.18
N LEU A 111 4.20 16.12 -17.79
CA LEU A 111 4.56 16.55 -16.45
C LEU A 111 3.89 17.88 -16.10
N LYS A 112 3.43 17.99 -14.87
CA LYS A 112 2.83 19.23 -14.33
C LYS A 112 3.71 19.84 -13.25
N THR A 113 3.87 21.16 -13.29
CA THR A 113 4.64 21.91 -12.30
C THR A 113 3.74 22.81 -11.47
N TYR A 114 3.94 22.82 -10.15
CA TYR A 114 3.16 23.60 -9.19
C TYR A 114 4.06 24.59 -8.47
N LEU A 115 3.57 25.82 -8.32
CA LEU A 115 4.18 26.83 -7.46
C LEU A 115 3.67 26.61 -6.03
N ALA A 116 4.49 26.02 -5.15
CA ALA A 116 4.14 25.86 -3.74
C ALA A 116 4.46 27.14 -2.97
N ILE A 117 3.48 27.65 -2.23
CA ILE A 117 3.57 28.91 -1.47
C ILE A 117 3.47 28.57 0.00
N GLY A 118 4.51 28.88 0.76
CA GLY A 118 4.50 28.69 2.21
C GLY A 118 5.68 27.90 2.75
N GLY A 119 5.37 26.78 3.40
CA GLY A 119 6.30 25.91 4.10
C GLY A 119 6.63 26.38 5.52
N TRP A 120 7.24 25.47 6.29
CA TRP A 120 7.58 25.65 7.70
C TRP A 120 8.21 27.01 8.05
N ASN A 121 9.19 27.46 7.25
CA ASN A 121 9.99 28.66 7.51
C ASN A 121 9.23 29.98 7.31
N LEU A 122 8.14 29.99 6.50
CA LEU A 122 7.31 31.20 6.38
C LEU A 122 6.55 31.49 7.68
N GLY A 123 6.23 30.44 8.44
CA GLY A 123 5.36 30.54 9.60
C GLY A 123 3.91 30.90 9.23
N SER A 124 3.10 31.14 10.25
CA SER A 124 1.67 31.40 10.04
C SER A 124 1.28 32.88 9.99
N LYS A 125 2.06 33.77 10.62
CA LYS A 125 1.74 35.21 10.69
C LYS A 125 1.57 35.87 9.30
N PRO A 126 2.42 35.60 8.28
CA PRO A 126 2.23 36.17 6.96
C PRO A 126 0.92 35.72 6.28
N PHE A 127 0.54 34.45 6.43
CA PHE A 127 -0.74 33.95 5.95
C PHE A 127 -1.92 34.59 6.67
N SER A 128 -1.92 34.62 8.01
CA SER A 128 -2.97 35.25 8.81
C SER A 128 -3.23 36.70 8.40
N ALA A 129 -2.17 37.47 8.16
CA ALA A 129 -2.27 38.85 7.69
C ALA A 129 -2.86 38.95 6.27
N ALA A 130 -2.50 38.00 5.39
CA ALA A 130 -2.97 37.97 4.01
C ALA A 130 -4.41 37.47 3.85
N VAL A 131 -4.95 36.73 4.83
CA VAL A 131 -6.33 36.18 4.76
C VAL A 131 -7.38 36.93 5.58
N ILE A 132 -6.98 37.99 6.28
CA ILE A 132 -7.79 38.69 7.29
C ILE A 132 -9.14 39.18 6.74
N ASN A 133 -9.20 39.62 5.48
CA ASN A 133 -10.41 40.07 4.80
C ASN A 133 -10.36 39.79 3.29
N SER A 134 -11.47 40.02 2.58
CA SER A 134 -11.58 39.73 1.13
C SER A 134 -10.60 40.52 0.27
N GLN A 135 -10.31 41.78 0.61
CA GLN A 135 -9.38 42.63 -0.16
C GLN A 135 -7.94 42.11 -0.07
N THR A 136 -7.51 41.71 1.12
CA THR A 136 -6.17 41.13 1.35
C THR A 136 -6.03 39.75 0.71
N ARG A 137 -7.07 38.90 0.83
CA ARG A 137 -7.10 37.60 0.11
C ARG A 137 -6.99 37.78 -1.39
N LYS A 138 -7.75 38.73 -1.96
CA LYS A 138 -7.68 39.03 -3.39
C LYS A 138 -6.27 39.44 -3.83
N ARG A 139 -5.55 40.25 -3.03
CA ARG A 139 -4.16 40.61 -3.33
C ARG A 139 -3.23 39.40 -3.37
N LEU A 140 -3.35 38.50 -2.39
CA LEU A 140 -2.61 37.23 -2.38
C LEU A 140 -2.95 36.40 -3.62
N ILE A 141 -4.24 36.17 -3.88
CA ILE A 141 -4.75 35.36 -5.00
C ILE A 141 -4.27 35.89 -6.35
N ASP A 142 -4.44 37.19 -6.60
CA ASP A 142 -4.03 37.81 -7.87
C ASP A 142 -2.52 37.69 -8.08
N SER A 143 -1.72 37.93 -7.02
CA SER A 143 -0.27 37.79 -7.11
C SER A 143 0.19 36.34 -7.32
N ALA A 144 -0.50 35.36 -6.73
CA ALA A 144 -0.24 33.93 -6.93
C ALA A 144 -0.46 33.52 -8.40
N ILE A 145 -1.63 33.89 -8.95
CA ILE A 145 -1.99 33.60 -10.34
C ILE A 145 -1.01 34.29 -11.30
N ASN A 146 -0.69 35.56 -11.07
CA ASN A 146 0.25 36.30 -11.91
C ASN A 146 1.63 35.65 -11.92
N LEU A 147 2.17 35.28 -10.76
CA LEU A 147 3.49 34.65 -10.66
C LEU A 147 3.51 33.25 -11.31
N ALA A 148 2.48 32.44 -11.06
CA ALA A 148 2.34 31.12 -11.67
C ALA A 148 2.29 31.22 -13.20
N ARG A 149 1.50 32.16 -13.75
CA ARG A 149 1.42 32.38 -15.20
C ARG A 149 2.70 32.95 -15.79
N LEU A 150 3.37 33.86 -15.09
CA LEU A 150 4.63 34.48 -15.53
C LEU A 150 5.70 33.41 -15.79
N TYR A 151 5.83 32.45 -14.87
CA TYR A 151 6.82 31.37 -14.95
C TYR A 151 6.28 30.06 -15.53
N LYS A 152 5.07 30.08 -16.12
CA LYS A 152 4.45 28.94 -16.83
C LYS A 152 4.21 27.70 -15.96
N PHE A 153 3.95 27.89 -14.67
CA PHE A 153 3.45 26.82 -13.81
C PHE A 153 2.05 26.36 -14.25
N ASP A 154 1.76 25.08 -14.04
CA ASP A 154 0.47 24.46 -14.35
C ASP A 154 -0.51 24.52 -13.17
N GLY A 155 -0.04 24.87 -11.98
CA GLY A 155 -0.88 24.98 -10.80
C GLY A 155 -0.25 25.75 -9.65
N ILE A 156 -1.08 25.96 -8.62
CA ILE A 156 -0.72 26.63 -7.37
C ILE A 156 -0.96 25.65 -6.24
N GLU A 157 -0.02 25.57 -5.30
CA GLU A 157 -0.16 24.81 -4.07
C GLU A 157 -0.03 25.75 -2.86
N ILE A 158 -0.96 25.66 -1.91
CA ILE A 158 -0.86 26.38 -0.64
C ILE A 158 -0.37 25.43 0.44
N ASP A 159 0.78 25.78 1.04
CA ASP A 159 1.39 25.07 2.15
C ASP A 159 1.46 25.98 3.39
N TRP A 160 0.29 26.25 3.97
CA TRP A 160 0.20 26.99 5.21
C TRP A 160 0.35 26.03 6.39
N GLU A 161 1.45 26.18 7.13
CA GLU A 161 1.73 25.43 8.35
C GLU A 161 1.60 26.28 9.64
N TYR A 162 0.46 26.30 10.32
CA TYR A 162 -0.85 25.74 9.94
C TYR A 162 -1.94 26.78 10.23
N PRO A 163 -3.07 26.80 9.49
CA PRO A 163 -4.22 27.59 9.91
C PRO A 163 -4.61 27.21 11.35
N ALA A 164 -4.89 28.20 12.19
CA ALA A 164 -5.13 28.06 13.63
C ALA A 164 -3.98 27.41 14.43
N GLY A 165 -2.77 27.35 13.88
CA GLY A 165 -1.56 26.84 14.53
C GLY A 165 -0.39 27.80 14.42
N ARG A 166 0.67 27.58 15.20
CA ARG A 166 1.95 28.34 15.11
C ARG A 166 1.76 29.88 15.10
N GLY A 167 0.85 30.38 15.93
CA GLY A 167 0.53 31.81 16.05
C GLY A 167 -0.61 32.32 15.16
N SER A 168 -1.20 31.47 14.30
CA SER A 168 -2.44 31.78 13.61
C SER A 168 -3.65 31.66 14.56
N PRO A 169 -4.58 32.64 14.59
CA PRO A 169 -5.77 32.59 15.45
C PRO A 169 -6.79 31.54 14.99
N PRO A 170 -7.67 31.05 15.89
CA PRO A 170 -8.70 30.04 15.55
C PRO A 170 -9.61 30.42 14.38
N GLY A 171 -9.92 31.72 14.21
CA GLY A 171 -10.73 32.22 13.11
C GLY A 171 -10.12 32.01 11.72
N ASP A 172 -8.83 31.70 11.64
CA ASP A 172 -8.17 31.41 10.37
C ASP A 172 -8.59 30.07 9.76
N LYS A 173 -9.22 29.17 10.52
CA LYS A 173 -9.87 27.96 9.96
C LYS A 173 -10.85 28.32 8.84
N GLY A 174 -11.81 29.20 9.12
CA GLY A 174 -12.80 29.65 8.12
C GLY A 174 -12.21 30.58 7.06
N ARG A 175 -11.15 31.34 7.40
CA ARG A 175 -10.46 32.20 6.42
C ARG A 175 -9.62 31.38 5.44
N PHE A 176 -9.06 30.25 5.86
CA PHE A 176 -8.41 29.31 4.96
C PHE A 176 -9.41 28.73 3.96
N THR A 177 -10.60 28.32 4.42
CA THR A 177 -11.69 27.90 3.53
C THR A 177 -12.09 28.99 2.53
N SER A 178 -12.19 30.23 3.00
CA SER A 178 -12.47 31.39 2.15
C SER A 178 -11.37 31.61 1.10
N LEU A 179 -10.10 31.51 1.51
CA LEU A 179 -8.95 31.59 0.60
C LEU A 179 -9.03 30.52 -0.49
N ILE A 180 -9.25 29.25 -0.14
CA ILE A 180 -9.30 28.14 -1.11
C ILE A 180 -10.48 28.30 -2.08
N SER A 181 -11.66 28.67 -1.58
CA SER A 181 -12.84 28.91 -2.43
C SER A 181 -12.62 30.08 -3.39
N GLU A 182 -12.17 31.23 -2.89
CA GLU A 182 -11.92 32.43 -3.70
C GLU A 182 -10.78 32.21 -4.72
N LEU A 183 -9.74 31.46 -4.35
CA LEU A 183 -8.64 31.11 -5.24
C LEU A 183 -9.13 30.22 -6.40
N LYS A 184 -9.97 29.19 -6.12
CA LYS A 184 -10.54 28.35 -7.18
C LYS A 184 -11.43 29.16 -8.14
N GLN A 185 -12.24 30.07 -7.61
CA GLN A 185 -13.08 30.96 -8.41
C GLN A 185 -12.23 31.87 -9.30
N ALA A 186 -11.19 32.50 -8.75
CA ALA A 186 -10.29 33.38 -9.49
C ALA A 186 -9.49 32.64 -10.58
N ILE A 187 -9.01 31.43 -10.28
CA ILE A 187 -8.36 30.54 -11.26
C ILE A 187 -9.30 30.21 -12.42
N THR A 188 -10.55 29.85 -12.11
CA THR A 188 -11.57 29.52 -13.13
C THR A 188 -11.88 30.73 -14.00
N TYR A 189 -12.08 31.90 -13.38
CA TYR A 189 -12.34 33.14 -14.10
C TYR A 189 -11.16 33.58 -14.98
N GLU A 190 -9.92 33.45 -14.48
CA GLU A 190 -8.73 33.77 -15.26
C GLU A 190 -8.61 32.89 -16.50
N ALA A 191 -8.83 31.59 -16.37
CA ALA A 191 -8.78 30.63 -17.48
C ALA A 191 -9.81 30.96 -18.57
N LEU A 192 -11.05 31.28 -18.17
CA LEU A 192 -12.10 31.70 -19.10
C LEU A 192 -11.72 33.00 -19.84
N ARG A 193 -11.18 33.98 -19.11
CA ARG A 193 -10.83 35.29 -19.70
C ARG A 193 -9.61 35.22 -20.61
N SER A 194 -8.60 34.42 -20.25
CA SER A 194 -7.34 34.32 -21.01
C SER A 194 -7.38 33.23 -22.09
N SER A 195 -8.42 32.38 -22.10
CA SER A 195 -8.52 31.18 -22.95
C SER A 195 -7.32 30.22 -22.78
N LYS A 196 -6.67 30.25 -21.62
CA LYS A 196 -5.59 29.33 -21.26
C LYS A 196 -6.13 28.16 -20.47
N THR A 197 -5.41 27.03 -20.49
CA THR A 197 -5.68 25.90 -19.60
C THR A 197 -5.73 26.37 -18.16
N GLN A 198 -6.78 26.00 -17.44
CA GLN A 198 -6.98 26.35 -16.04
C GLN A 198 -5.82 25.84 -15.17
N LEU A 199 -5.34 26.67 -14.25
CA LEU A 199 -4.37 26.24 -13.25
C LEU A 199 -4.98 25.18 -12.33
N GLY A 200 -4.21 24.17 -11.96
CA GLY A 200 -4.61 23.26 -10.88
C GLY A 200 -4.45 23.92 -9.51
N LEU A 201 -5.27 23.49 -8.55
CA LEU A 201 -5.22 23.96 -7.17
C LEU A 201 -4.99 22.79 -6.20
N ALA A 202 -3.88 22.86 -5.46
CA ALA A 202 -3.51 21.88 -4.46
C ALA A 202 -3.25 22.52 -3.09
N VAL A 203 -3.20 21.68 -2.06
CA VAL A 203 -2.79 22.07 -0.69
C VAL A 203 -1.90 20.98 -0.10
N ALA A 204 -0.89 21.39 0.65
CA ALA A 204 -0.18 20.52 1.59
C ALA A 204 -0.84 20.65 2.97
N VAL A 205 -1.13 19.53 3.62
CA VAL A 205 -1.97 19.50 4.83
C VAL A 205 -1.43 18.59 5.92
N ALA A 206 -1.76 18.92 7.17
CA ALA A 206 -1.28 18.21 8.36
C ALA A 206 -1.86 16.79 8.52
N ALA A 207 -1.07 15.89 9.11
CA ALA A 207 -1.50 14.55 9.49
C ALA A 207 -2.01 14.43 10.94
N GLY A 208 -1.56 15.30 11.86
CA GLY A 208 -1.95 15.25 13.27
C GLY A 208 -3.38 15.74 13.52
N ARG A 209 -4.21 14.93 14.21
CA ARG A 209 -5.64 15.22 14.46
C ARG A 209 -5.90 16.60 15.09
N SER A 210 -5.09 17.01 16.06
CA SER A 210 -5.22 18.32 16.72
C SER A 210 -5.07 19.48 15.74
N LYS A 211 -4.08 19.42 14.84
CA LYS A 211 -3.89 20.40 13.75
C LYS A 211 -5.03 20.33 12.73
N ILE A 212 -5.48 19.11 12.40
CA ILE A 212 -6.58 18.87 11.46
C ILE A 212 -7.86 19.56 11.94
N ASP A 213 -8.29 19.26 13.18
CA ASP A 213 -9.54 19.77 13.71
C ASP A 213 -9.49 21.29 13.96
N ALA A 214 -8.34 21.83 14.33
CA ALA A 214 -8.14 23.26 14.51
C ALA A 214 -8.15 24.04 13.19
N GLY A 215 -7.54 23.51 12.12
CA GLY A 215 -7.19 24.29 10.93
C GLY A 215 -8.06 24.11 9.70
N TYR A 216 -8.81 23.00 9.58
CA TYR A 216 -9.36 22.60 8.27
C TYR A 216 -10.86 22.27 8.30
N GLU A 217 -11.62 22.85 7.37
CA GLU A 217 -13.01 22.44 7.05
C GLU A 217 -12.99 21.47 5.86
N ILE A 218 -12.49 20.25 6.12
CA ILE A 218 -12.07 19.26 5.10
C ILE A 218 -13.13 19.05 4.01
N GLY A 219 -14.37 18.74 4.36
CA GLY A 219 -15.44 18.51 3.37
C GLY A 219 -15.66 19.71 2.45
N THR A 220 -15.62 20.93 2.99
CA THR A 220 -15.80 22.16 2.23
C THR A 220 -14.61 22.43 1.32
N ILE A 221 -13.38 22.43 1.85
CA ILE A 221 -12.19 22.73 1.05
C ILE A 221 -11.97 21.69 -0.06
N SER A 222 -12.29 20.42 0.20
CA SER A 222 -12.12 19.32 -0.77
C SER A 222 -13.00 19.47 -2.02
N SER A 223 -14.09 20.24 -1.95
CA SER A 223 -14.95 20.53 -3.10
C SER A 223 -14.27 21.47 -4.12
N TYR A 224 -13.35 22.33 -3.66
CA TYR A 224 -12.66 23.32 -4.48
C TYR A 224 -11.29 22.85 -4.98
N LEU A 225 -10.65 21.96 -4.22
CA LEU A 225 -9.30 21.46 -4.48
C LEU A 225 -9.30 20.43 -5.61
N ASP A 226 -8.27 20.46 -6.45
CA ASP A 226 -7.99 19.39 -7.41
C ASP A 226 -7.21 18.26 -6.71
N TYR A 227 -6.26 18.62 -5.84
CA TYR A 227 -5.40 17.68 -5.13
C TYR A 227 -5.17 18.05 -3.65
N ILE A 228 -4.98 17.04 -2.81
CA ILE A 228 -4.68 17.16 -1.37
C ILE A 228 -3.41 16.36 -1.09
N ASN A 229 -2.34 17.01 -0.70
CA ASN A 229 -1.06 16.39 -0.35
C ASN A 229 -0.95 16.24 1.17
N LEU A 230 -1.20 15.03 1.68
CA LEU A 230 -1.21 14.76 3.12
C LEU A 230 0.20 14.46 3.64
N MET A 231 0.71 15.27 4.56
CA MET A 231 2.08 15.13 5.11
C MET A 231 2.16 14.06 6.19
N THR A 232 2.07 12.79 5.80
CA THR A 232 2.13 11.59 6.68
C THR A 232 3.57 11.20 7.08
N TYR A 233 4.32 12.18 7.55
CA TYR A 233 5.67 12.07 8.09
C TYR A 233 5.83 13.12 9.19
N ASP A 234 6.99 13.14 9.86
CA ASP A 234 7.22 13.93 11.08
C ASP A 234 6.24 13.60 12.21
N PHE A 235 5.83 12.33 12.29
CA PHE A 235 5.05 11.84 13.42
C PHE A 235 5.89 11.83 14.70
N HIS A 236 7.13 11.35 14.60
CA HIS A 236 8.09 11.31 15.69
C HIS A 236 9.41 12.00 15.34
N GLY A 237 10.08 12.55 16.35
CA GLY A 237 11.34 13.25 16.19
C GLY A 237 11.96 13.70 17.51
N ALA A 238 13.13 14.34 17.43
CA ALA A 238 13.92 14.73 18.61
C ALA A 238 13.26 15.82 19.51
N TRP A 239 12.06 16.27 19.17
CA TRP A 239 11.21 17.07 20.05
C TRP A 239 10.52 16.24 21.14
N GLU A 240 10.56 14.90 21.04
CA GLU A 240 10.11 13.96 22.07
C GLU A 240 11.27 13.53 22.99
N HIS A 241 10.98 12.66 23.96
CA HIS A 241 11.96 12.13 24.91
C HIS A 241 12.33 10.66 24.65
N MET A 242 11.84 10.09 23.53
CA MET A 242 12.03 8.70 23.15
C MET A 242 12.17 8.55 21.63
N THR A 243 12.75 7.45 21.19
CA THR A 243 12.83 7.11 19.76
C THR A 243 11.45 6.77 19.21
N GLY A 244 11.21 7.14 17.95
CA GLY A 244 9.99 6.84 17.23
C GLY A 244 10.22 6.92 15.72
N HIS A 245 9.36 6.24 14.95
CA HIS A 245 9.48 6.26 13.49
C HIS A 245 9.01 7.60 12.90
N ASN A 246 9.74 8.16 11.94
CA ASN A 246 9.33 9.36 11.21
C ASN A 246 7.95 9.20 10.54
N SER A 247 7.69 8.04 9.94
CA SER A 247 6.49 7.76 9.15
C SER A 247 6.03 6.30 9.33
N PRO A 248 5.56 5.88 10.52
CA PRO A 248 5.03 4.52 10.70
C PRO A 248 3.75 4.34 9.85
N LEU A 249 3.59 3.17 9.21
CA LEU A 249 2.39 2.87 8.41
C LEU A 249 1.16 2.73 9.33
N VAL A 250 1.31 1.95 10.39
CA VAL A 250 0.26 1.65 11.36
C VAL A 250 0.77 1.84 12.79
N ARG A 251 -0.18 2.00 13.72
CA ARG A 251 0.12 2.05 15.16
C ARG A 251 0.66 0.73 15.69
N ARG A 252 1.33 0.79 16.84
CA ARG A 252 1.67 -0.38 17.66
C ARG A 252 0.55 -0.68 18.66
N GLY A 253 0.55 -1.90 19.20
CA GLY A 253 -0.43 -2.32 20.21
C GLY A 253 -0.17 -1.75 21.61
N ASP A 254 1.04 -1.24 21.86
CA ASP A 254 1.51 -0.66 23.12
C ASP A 254 1.44 0.88 23.15
N GLU A 255 1.08 1.53 22.03
CA GLU A 255 0.90 2.98 21.97
C GLU A 255 -0.36 3.43 22.73
N THR A 256 -0.29 4.59 23.37
CA THR A 256 -1.39 5.17 24.17
C THR A 256 -1.51 6.67 23.92
N GLY A 257 -2.63 7.27 24.34
CA GLY A 257 -2.84 8.72 24.20
C GLY A 257 -2.86 9.17 22.73
N GLU A 258 -2.15 10.27 22.44
CA GLU A 258 -2.09 10.81 21.07
C GLU A 258 -1.27 9.93 20.10
N TYR A 259 -0.33 9.12 20.62
CA TYR A 259 0.51 8.24 19.79
C TYR A 259 -0.31 7.21 19.00
N LEU A 260 -1.51 6.85 19.49
CA LEU A 260 -2.46 5.99 18.78
C LEU A 260 -2.79 6.49 17.36
N TYR A 261 -2.67 7.80 17.14
CA TYR A 261 -3.06 8.49 15.91
C TYR A 261 -1.86 8.93 15.07
N TRP A 262 -0.63 8.74 15.55
CA TRP A 262 0.58 9.25 14.90
C TRP A 262 1.15 8.24 13.90
N ASN A 263 0.32 7.85 12.94
CA ASN A 263 0.68 6.94 11.87
C ASN A 263 -0.08 7.28 10.58
N LEU A 264 0.46 6.77 9.46
CA LEU A 264 -0.03 7.07 8.12
C LEU A 264 -1.48 6.63 7.92
N GLU A 265 -1.83 5.41 8.35
CA GLU A 265 -3.18 4.88 8.23
C GLU A 265 -4.19 5.77 8.97
N ASP A 266 -3.96 6.07 10.25
CA ASP A 266 -4.89 6.88 11.04
C ASP A 266 -5.09 8.27 10.44
N ALA A 267 -4.02 8.96 10.08
CA ALA A 267 -4.09 10.28 9.49
C ALA A 267 -4.90 10.28 8.18
N ALA A 268 -4.62 9.34 7.28
CA ALA A 268 -5.30 9.25 5.99
C ALA A 268 -6.79 8.88 6.15
N GLU A 269 -7.12 7.90 6.99
CA GLU A 269 -8.50 7.52 7.29
C GLU A 269 -9.27 8.64 8.01
N TYR A 270 -8.59 9.42 8.85
CA TYR A 270 -9.22 10.57 9.50
C TYR A 270 -9.63 11.64 8.49
N TRP A 271 -8.76 11.96 7.52
CA TRP A 271 -9.11 12.87 6.42
C TRP A 271 -10.29 12.36 5.59
N LEU A 272 -10.34 11.05 5.28
CA LEU A 272 -11.49 10.43 4.62
C LEU A 272 -12.77 10.60 5.44
N SER A 273 -12.71 10.30 6.74
CA SER A 273 -13.87 10.41 7.65
C SER A 273 -14.42 11.84 7.77
N LYS A 274 -13.59 12.85 7.48
CA LYS A 274 -13.95 14.28 7.49
C LYS A 274 -14.40 14.80 6.12
N GLY A 275 -14.53 13.93 5.13
CA GLY A 275 -15.12 14.23 3.82
C GLY A 275 -14.13 14.49 2.69
N ALA A 276 -12.84 14.15 2.85
CA ALA A 276 -11.90 14.22 1.74
C ALA A 276 -12.12 13.05 0.77
N PRO A 277 -12.25 13.30 -0.56
CA PRO A 277 -12.31 12.22 -1.54
C PRO A 277 -10.95 11.51 -1.68
N ALA A 278 -10.91 10.19 -1.50
CA ALA A 278 -9.69 9.39 -1.65
C ALA A 278 -8.98 9.64 -3.00
N SER A 279 -9.76 9.77 -4.08
CA SER A 279 -9.25 10.03 -5.43
C SER A 279 -8.55 11.38 -5.61
N LYS A 280 -8.73 12.35 -4.69
CA LYS A 280 -8.02 13.64 -4.68
C LYS A 280 -6.81 13.66 -3.75
N MET A 281 -6.68 12.69 -2.85
CA MET A 281 -5.62 12.64 -1.87
C MET A 281 -4.38 11.92 -2.43
N ASN A 282 -3.22 12.54 -2.20
CA ASN A 282 -1.90 11.94 -2.38
C ASN A 282 -1.28 11.77 -1.00
N ILE A 283 -0.89 10.55 -0.66
CA ILE A 283 -0.37 10.22 0.69
C ILE A 283 1.14 10.43 0.73
N GLY A 284 1.61 11.20 1.70
CA GLY A 284 3.00 11.62 1.85
C GLY A 284 3.94 10.51 2.31
N VAL A 285 5.07 10.37 1.64
CA VAL A 285 6.18 9.49 2.07
C VAL A 285 7.49 10.28 2.09
N PRO A 286 8.32 10.09 3.13
CA PRO A 286 9.60 10.79 3.24
C PRO A 286 10.73 10.00 2.57
N THR A 287 11.63 10.70 1.88
CA THR A 287 12.94 10.19 1.44
C THR A 287 14.05 10.63 2.41
N TYR A 288 13.68 10.84 3.67
CA TYR A 288 14.56 11.26 4.76
C TYR A 288 14.19 10.54 6.06
N GLY A 289 15.10 10.60 7.02
CA GLY A 289 14.93 10.05 8.35
C GLY A 289 14.94 11.10 9.46
N ARG A 290 14.41 10.70 10.61
CA ARG A 290 14.54 11.44 11.88
C ARG A 290 15.54 10.72 12.77
N THR A 291 16.49 11.47 13.34
CA THR A 291 17.63 10.92 14.07
C THR A 291 17.62 11.30 15.54
N PHE A 292 18.17 10.42 16.36
CA PHE A 292 18.14 10.51 17.81
C PHE A 292 19.49 10.06 18.38
N THR A 293 19.85 10.62 19.53
CA THR A 293 20.96 10.11 20.36
C THR A 293 20.36 9.37 21.54
N LEU A 294 20.60 8.06 21.63
CA LEU A 294 20.10 7.19 22.70
C LEU A 294 20.74 7.55 24.04
N SER A 295 19.96 7.54 25.12
CA SER A 295 20.53 7.67 26.47
C SER A 295 21.37 6.44 26.87
N ASN A 296 21.08 5.27 26.30
CA ASN A 296 21.80 4.03 26.53
C ASN A 296 21.89 3.23 25.20
N PRO A 297 23.09 3.03 24.62
CA PRO A 297 23.28 2.26 23.38
C PRO A 297 22.69 0.83 23.40
N ASN A 298 22.59 0.21 24.58
CA ASN A 298 22.05 -1.14 24.74
C ASN A 298 20.50 -1.17 24.71
N ASN A 299 19.84 -0.01 24.82
CA ASN A 299 18.40 0.13 24.64
C ASN A 299 18.14 0.92 23.34
N HIS A 300 17.97 0.20 22.24
CA HIS A 300 17.85 0.78 20.89
C HIS A 300 16.52 0.42 20.20
N GLY A 301 15.54 -0.06 20.96
CA GLY A 301 14.20 -0.33 20.45
C GLY A 301 13.44 0.97 20.11
N VAL A 302 12.29 0.83 19.44
CA VAL A 302 11.31 1.91 19.33
C VAL A 302 10.80 2.23 20.74
N GLY A 303 10.74 3.52 21.08
CA GLY A 303 10.38 4.00 22.42
C GLY A 303 11.54 4.02 23.43
N ALA A 304 12.78 3.79 22.99
CA ALA A 304 13.95 3.91 23.86
C ALA A 304 14.20 5.38 24.25
N PRO A 305 14.60 5.68 25.50
CA PRO A 305 14.92 7.04 25.92
C PRO A 305 16.07 7.68 25.13
N ILE A 306 15.95 8.98 24.86
CA ILE A 306 16.96 9.76 24.12
C ILE A 306 17.58 10.84 25.01
N SER A 307 18.84 11.18 24.74
CA SER A 307 19.52 12.36 25.30
C SER A 307 19.36 13.61 24.42
N GLY A 308 18.89 13.45 23.19
CA GLY A 308 18.61 14.56 22.29
C GLY A 308 18.54 14.14 20.82
N ALA A 309 18.64 15.15 19.95
CA ALA A 309 18.70 14.95 18.51
C ALA A 309 19.94 14.15 18.10
N GLY A 310 19.83 13.39 17.03
CA GLY A 310 20.99 12.75 16.41
C GLY A 310 21.88 13.81 15.74
N VAL A 311 23.18 13.51 15.65
CA VAL A 311 24.16 14.40 15.02
C VAL A 311 23.77 14.72 13.58
N ALA A 312 24.00 15.97 13.18
CA ALA A 312 23.74 16.46 11.85
C ALA A 312 24.44 15.63 10.75
N GLY A 313 23.72 15.33 9.68
CA GLY A 313 24.29 14.72 8.48
C GLY A 313 25.33 15.62 7.80
N THR A 314 26.28 15.01 7.10
CA THR A 314 27.38 15.70 6.39
C THR A 314 26.89 16.77 5.41
N TYR A 315 25.80 16.51 4.71
CA TYR A 315 25.25 17.35 3.64
C TYR A 315 23.97 18.08 4.05
N THR A 316 23.09 17.42 4.81
CA THR A 316 21.86 18.05 5.31
C THR A 316 22.11 19.01 6.46
N LYS A 317 23.22 18.84 7.20
CA LYS A 317 23.74 19.77 8.23
C LYS A 317 22.68 20.21 9.26
N THR A 318 21.74 19.33 9.57
CA THR A 318 20.64 19.59 10.50
C THR A 318 20.57 18.46 11.52
N GLU A 319 20.69 18.78 12.80
CA GLU A 319 20.52 17.79 13.88
C GLU A 319 19.10 17.23 13.87
N GLY A 320 18.97 15.94 14.18
CA GLY A 320 17.68 15.25 14.21
C GLY A 320 17.08 14.93 12.83
N PHE A 321 17.81 15.19 11.74
CA PHE A 321 17.36 15.00 10.37
C PHE A 321 18.49 14.42 9.50
N ILE A 322 18.15 13.54 8.56
CA ILE A 322 19.14 12.91 7.68
C ILE A 322 18.53 12.51 6.33
N ALA A 323 19.22 12.76 5.22
CA ALA A 323 18.76 12.32 3.89
C ALA A 323 18.97 10.81 3.67
N TYR A 324 18.23 10.19 2.74
CA TYR A 324 18.41 8.77 2.46
C TYR A 324 19.84 8.40 2.03
N TYR A 325 20.48 9.23 1.20
CA TYR A 325 21.87 8.99 0.80
C TYR A 325 22.87 9.05 1.96
N GLU A 326 22.59 9.82 3.02
CA GLU A 326 23.40 9.85 4.25
C GLU A 326 23.11 8.63 5.12
N ILE A 327 21.85 8.17 5.19
CA ILE A 327 21.45 6.95 5.90
C ILE A 327 22.16 5.73 5.31
N CYS A 328 22.20 5.61 3.99
CA CYS A 328 22.89 4.48 3.37
C CYS A 328 24.41 4.53 3.65
N HIS A 329 25.02 5.72 3.72
CA HIS A 329 26.42 5.85 4.14
C HIS A 329 26.61 5.37 5.59
N PHE A 330 25.69 5.74 6.50
CA PHE A 330 25.69 5.24 7.87
C PHE A 330 25.62 3.69 7.91
N LEU A 331 24.75 3.08 7.12
CA LEU A 331 24.61 1.61 7.02
C LEU A 331 25.89 0.94 6.52
N ARG A 332 26.50 1.47 5.45
CA ARG A 332 27.77 0.96 4.89
C ARG A 332 28.93 1.05 5.86
N ASN A 333 28.89 1.98 6.80
CA ASN A 333 29.88 2.14 7.86
C ASN A 333 29.54 1.35 9.13
N GLY A 334 28.81 0.22 9.01
CA GLY A 334 28.53 -0.69 10.12
C GLY A 334 27.30 -0.31 10.94
N GLY A 335 26.40 0.52 10.40
CA GLY A 335 25.07 0.71 10.95
C GLY A 335 24.23 -0.57 10.83
N THR A 336 23.54 -0.96 11.90
CA THR A 336 22.67 -2.13 11.91
C THR A 336 21.25 -1.72 11.57
N THR A 337 20.65 -2.34 10.55
CA THR A 337 19.22 -2.15 10.23
C THR A 337 18.36 -3.11 11.02
N VAL A 338 17.25 -2.60 11.57
CA VAL A 338 16.20 -3.39 12.19
C VAL A 338 14.88 -3.11 11.46
N TRP A 339 14.14 -4.17 11.18
CA TRP A 339 12.81 -4.09 10.62
C TRP A 339 11.76 -4.16 11.72
N ASP A 340 10.99 -3.10 11.95
CA ASP A 340 9.84 -3.14 12.85
C ASP A 340 8.65 -3.79 12.14
N ASN A 341 8.37 -5.05 12.51
CA ASN A 341 7.23 -5.80 11.99
C ASN A 341 5.88 -5.23 12.43
N LEU A 342 5.80 -4.44 13.51
CA LEU A 342 4.57 -3.86 14.00
C LEU A 342 4.19 -2.64 13.17
N GLN A 343 5.10 -1.67 13.00
CA GLN A 343 4.82 -0.43 12.28
C GLN A 343 5.16 -0.46 10.78
N LYS A 344 5.74 -1.57 10.29
CA LYS A 344 6.13 -1.79 8.88
C LYS A 344 7.14 -0.78 8.35
N ALA A 345 8.08 -0.37 9.20
CA ALA A 345 9.12 0.58 8.86
C ALA A 345 10.48 0.11 9.39
N PRO A 346 11.60 0.45 8.72
CA PRO A 346 12.92 0.19 9.24
C PRO A 346 13.39 1.30 10.18
N TYR A 347 14.29 0.95 11.08
CA TYR A 347 15.20 1.90 11.73
C TYR A 347 16.62 1.36 11.66
N ALA A 348 17.62 2.20 11.91
CA ALA A 348 19.01 1.82 11.95
C ALA A 348 19.67 2.38 13.20
N TYR A 349 20.68 1.67 13.73
CA TYR A 349 21.43 2.14 14.88
C TYR A 349 22.91 1.75 14.83
N LYS A 350 23.75 2.51 15.54
CA LYS A 350 25.18 2.25 15.73
C LYS A 350 25.67 3.03 16.95
N GLY A 351 26.09 2.33 18.00
CA GLY A 351 26.38 2.98 19.28
C GLY A 351 25.12 3.64 19.83
N ASP A 352 25.20 4.91 20.18
CA ASP A 352 24.07 5.74 20.62
C ASP A 352 23.31 6.40 19.47
N HIS A 353 23.75 6.29 18.22
CA HIS A 353 23.01 6.85 17.09
C HIS A 353 21.84 5.95 16.71
N TRP A 354 20.65 6.55 16.59
CA TRP A 354 19.43 5.88 16.15
C TRP A 354 18.75 6.70 15.03
N ILE A 355 18.31 6.03 13.97
CA ILE A 355 17.78 6.65 12.76
C ILE A 355 16.50 5.92 12.35
N SER A 356 15.35 6.60 12.37
CA SER A 356 14.19 6.11 11.62
C SER A 356 14.28 6.54 10.18
N TYR A 357 13.85 5.69 9.25
CA TYR A 357 13.88 6.02 7.83
C TYR A 357 12.89 5.16 7.04
N GLU A 358 12.80 5.41 5.74
CA GLU A 358 12.10 4.55 4.78
C GLU A 358 13.10 3.82 3.90
N ASN A 359 12.79 2.58 3.55
CA ASN A 359 13.49 1.84 2.51
C ASN A 359 12.50 1.37 1.44
N GLU A 360 13.01 0.71 0.40
CA GLU A 360 12.21 0.22 -0.73
C GLU A 360 11.07 -0.71 -0.26
N LYS A 361 11.32 -1.52 0.78
CA LYS A 361 10.31 -2.43 1.36
C LYS A 361 9.19 -1.68 2.06
N SER A 362 9.50 -0.69 2.91
CA SER A 362 8.45 0.07 3.62
C SER A 362 7.63 0.92 2.65
N LEU A 363 8.28 1.53 1.65
CA LEU A 363 7.61 2.29 0.60
C LEU A 363 6.71 1.41 -0.26
N GLN A 364 7.15 0.21 -0.63
CA GLN A 364 6.30 -0.75 -1.34
C GLN A 364 5.04 -1.08 -0.53
N LEU A 365 5.16 -1.41 0.75
CA LEU A 365 4.01 -1.71 1.62
C LEU A 365 3.04 -0.52 1.74
N LYS A 366 3.57 0.70 1.85
CA LYS A 366 2.75 1.92 1.85
C LYS A 366 2.03 2.11 0.53
N VAL A 367 2.71 1.93 -0.60
CA VAL A 367 2.09 2.03 -1.93
C VAL A 367 0.99 0.97 -2.10
N GLU A 368 1.21 -0.26 -1.68
CA GLU A 368 0.20 -1.31 -1.70
C GLU A 368 -1.03 -0.94 -0.87
N TRP A 369 -0.82 -0.38 0.33
CA TRP A 369 -1.91 0.13 1.17
C TRP A 369 -2.66 1.30 0.50
N ILE A 370 -1.93 2.25 -0.10
CA ILE A 370 -2.47 3.41 -0.84
C ILE A 370 -3.39 2.93 -1.98
N LYS A 371 -2.91 1.96 -2.78
CA LYS A 371 -3.68 1.35 -3.89
C LYS A 371 -4.93 0.65 -3.37
N LYS A 372 -4.79 -0.16 -2.30
CA LYS A 372 -5.90 -0.91 -1.70
C LYS A 372 -7.00 0.01 -1.17
N ARG A 373 -6.64 1.18 -0.65
CA ARG A 373 -7.59 2.18 -0.13
C ARG A 373 -8.15 3.12 -1.21
N GLY A 374 -7.71 3.00 -2.46
CA GLY A 374 -8.23 3.82 -3.56
C GLY A 374 -7.79 5.29 -3.51
N PHE A 375 -6.69 5.59 -2.83
CA PHE A 375 -6.11 6.93 -2.86
C PHE A 375 -5.55 7.24 -4.25
N GLY A 376 -5.63 8.50 -4.67
CA GLY A 376 -5.27 8.84 -6.05
C GLY A 376 -3.77 9.00 -6.30
N GLY A 377 -2.91 8.87 -5.30
CA GLY A 377 -1.46 8.88 -5.51
C GLY A 377 -0.59 8.90 -4.26
N VAL A 378 0.70 9.12 -4.50
CA VAL A 378 1.76 9.26 -3.51
C VAL A 378 2.34 10.67 -3.64
N MET A 379 2.52 11.34 -2.51
CA MET A 379 3.30 12.57 -2.39
C MET A 379 4.67 12.24 -1.81
N ILE A 380 5.74 12.83 -2.34
CA ILE A 380 7.13 12.49 -2.01
C ILE A 380 7.86 13.75 -1.55
N TRP A 381 8.27 13.75 -0.29
CA TRP A 381 9.16 14.76 0.28
C TRP A 381 10.54 14.14 0.54
N SER A 382 11.57 14.41 -0.26
CA SER A 382 11.61 15.18 -1.51
C SER A 382 12.56 14.54 -2.54
N LEU A 383 12.56 15.05 -3.77
CA LEU A 383 13.44 14.56 -4.84
C LEU A 383 14.93 14.61 -4.47
N ASP A 384 15.32 15.69 -3.80
CA ASP A 384 16.70 16.01 -3.48
C ASP A 384 17.26 15.27 -2.26
N LEU A 385 16.43 14.47 -1.56
CA LEU A 385 16.80 13.69 -0.38
C LEU A 385 16.90 12.18 -0.66
N ASP A 386 16.34 11.71 -1.78
CA ASP A 386 16.65 10.38 -2.31
C ASP A 386 18.08 10.33 -2.87
N ASP A 387 18.62 9.14 -3.13
CA ASP A 387 19.94 8.99 -3.75
C ASP A 387 19.90 9.28 -5.27
N PHE A 388 19.63 10.54 -5.62
CA PHE A 388 19.54 11.01 -7.00
C PHE A 388 20.85 10.89 -7.80
N ALA A 389 21.99 10.84 -7.10
CA ALA A 389 23.31 10.75 -7.69
C ALA A 389 23.87 9.32 -7.77
N GLY A 390 23.20 8.34 -7.16
CA GLY A 390 23.65 6.94 -7.14
C GLY A 390 24.83 6.68 -6.20
N MET A 391 24.99 7.48 -5.14
CA MET A 391 26.03 7.35 -4.12
C MET A 391 25.96 6.01 -3.35
N CYS A 392 24.78 5.42 -3.26
CA CYS A 392 24.43 4.27 -2.43
C CYS A 392 24.48 2.91 -3.12
N GLY A 393 24.91 2.87 -4.38
CA GLY A 393 25.03 1.61 -5.12
C GLY A 393 25.03 1.76 -6.64
N GLY A 394 25.20 2.99 -7.16
CA GLY A 394 25.16 3.29 -8.58
C GLY A 394 23.75 3.52 -9.14
N GLN A 395 22.70 3.01 -8.50
CA GLN A 395 21.31 3.27 -8.89
C GLN A 395 20.88 4.68 -8.44
N LYS A 396 20.41 5.50 -9.39
CA LYS A 396 19.79 6.79 -9.09
C LYS A 396 18.35 6.61 -8.63
N TYR A 397 17.93 7.44 -7.68
CA TYR A 397 16.56 7.49 -7.16
C TYR A 397 16.00 6.13 -6.72
N PRO A 398 16.70 5.35 -5.89
CA PRO A 398 16.25 4.01 -5.51
C PRO A 398 14.88 4.01 -4.81
N LEU A 399 14.63 4.95 -3.89
CA LEU A 399 13.36 5.01 -3.18
C LEU A 399 12.21 5.41 -4.11
N ILE A 400 12.38 6.46 -4.90
CA ILE A 400 11.33 6.92 -5.81
C ILE A 400 11.09 5.88 -6.92
N THR A 401 12.13 5.21 -7.41
CA THR A 401 11.99 4.09 -8.36
C THR A 401 11.18 2.94 -7.75
N SER A 402 11.39 2.61 -6.47
CA SER A 402 10.58 1.59 -5.78
C SER A 402 9.09 1.95 -5.74
N ILE A 403 8.77 3.24 -5.50
CA ILE A 403 7.40 3.76 -5.55
C ILE A 403 6.82 3.65 -6.96
N VAL A 404 7.56 4.09 -7.99
CA VAL A 404 7.15 4.00 -9.39
C VAL A 404 6.84 2.55 -9.77
N ASN A 405 7.69 1.61 -9.40
CA ASN A 405 7.50 0.19 -9.67
C ASN A 405 6.25 -0.35 -8.95
N ALA A 406 6.10 -0.05 -7.65
CA ALA A 406 4.95 -0.50 -6.87
C ALA A 406 3.61 0.09 -7.38
N LEU A 407 3.61 1.29 -7.96
CA LEU A 407 2.44 1.89 -8.60
C LEU A 407 2.17 1.33 -10.00
N SER A 408 3.22 1.00 -10.75
CA SER A 408 3.13 0.51 -12.14
C SER A 408 2.81 -0.98 -12.23
N THR A 409 3.11 -1.75 -11.20
CA THR A 409 2.50 -3.06 -11.06
C THR A 409 0.98 -2.88 -11.01
N THR A 410 0.24 -3.52 -11.91
CA THR A 410 -1.14 -3.89 -11.56
C THR A 410 -1.06 -4.58 -10.21
N PRO A 411 -2.02 -4.39 -9.29
CA PRO A 411 -2.01 -5.14 -8.05
C PRO A 411 -1.85 -6.61 -8.43
N THR A 412 -0.64 -7.14 -8.27
CA THR A 412 -0.45 -8.58 -8.20
C THR A 412 -1.33 -8.95 -7.03
N PRO A 413 -2.31 -9.86 -7.19
CA PRO A 413 -3.01 -10.40 -6.04
C PRO A 413 -1.96 -11.10 -5.16
N GLY A 414 -1.43 -10.37 -4.18
CA GLY A 414 -0.35 -10.81 -3.29
C GLY A 414 0.49 -9.60 -2.86
N GLY A 415 0.40 -9.08 -1.63
CA GLY A 415 0.01 -9.73 -0.39
C GLY A 415 -1.37 -9.35 0.17
N ASN A 416 -2.37 -10.16 -0.17
CA ASN A 416 -3.32 -10.65 0.82
C ASN A 416 -3.91 -11.93 0.25
N THR A 417 -3.59 -13.03 0.90
CA THR A 417 -4.03 -14.41 0.64
C THR A 417 -5.56 -14.57 0.55
N ILE A 418 -6.35 -13.53 0.85
CA ILE A 418 -7.81 -13.54 0.95
C ILE A 418 -8.49 -13.47 -0.43
N GLY A 419 -7.98 -12.67 -1.37
CA GLY A 419 -8.57 -12.58 -2.73
C GLY A 419 -8.34 -13.86 -3.55
N ALA A 420 -7.16 -14.45 -3.41
CA ALA A 420 -6.83 -15.73 -4.03
C ALA A 420 -7.72 -16.88 -3.52
N MET A 421 -8.15 -16.83 -2.26
CA MET A 421 -9.05 -17.83 -1.69
C MET A 421 -10.44 -17.82 -2.33
N CYS A 422 -10.88 -16.73 -2.97
CA CYS A 422 -12.19 -16.67 -3.62
C CYS A 422 -12.14 -16.86 -5.14
N MET A 423 -10.95 -17.01 -5.73
CA MET A 423 -10.82 -17.33 -7.16
C MET A 423 -11.43 -18.71 -7.43
N ASN A 424 -12.36 -18.77 -8.39
CA ASN A 424 -13.13 -19.97 -8.78
C ASN A 424 -14.04 -20.56 -7.67
N LYS A 425 -14.27 -19.84 -6.57
CA LYS A 425 -15.26 -20.25 -5.57
C LYS A 425 -16.63 -19.62 -5.88
N PRO A 426 -17.74 -20.38 -5.78
CA PRO A 426 -19.08 -19.81 -5.78
C PRO A 426 -19.26 -18.79 -4.66
N ASN A 427 -20.25 -17.91 -4.81
CA ASN A 427 -20.62 -16.98 -3.74
C ASN A 427 -21.03 -17.77 -2.50
N GLY A 428 -20.46 -17.43 -1.34
CA GLY A 428 -20.69 -18.18 -0.11
C GLY A 428 -19.67 -17.88 0.98
N ASN A 429 -19.86 -18.49 2.14
CA ASN A 429 -18.96 -18.38 3.28
C ASN A 429 -18.06 -19.61 3.34
N TYR A 430 -16.79 -19.43 3.69
CA TYR A 430 -15.76 -20.47 3.75
C TYR A 430 -14.95 -20.36 5.05
N PRO A 431 -14.44 -21.47 5.59
CA PRO A 431 -13.61 -21.44 6.79
C PRO A 431 -12.24 -20.80 6.52
N ILE A 432 -11.71 -20.12 7.54
CA ILE A 432 -10.32 -19.62 7.54
C ILE A 432 -9.48 -20.56 8.40
N GLN A 433 -8.40 -21.08 7.84
CA GLN A 433 -7.53 -22.04 8.52
C GLN A 433 -6.97 -21.42 9.82
N HIS A 434 -7.11 -22.10 10.95
CA HIS A 434 -6.71 -21.63 12.30
C HIS A 434 -7.53 -20.46 12.88
N HIS A 435 -8.59 -20.01 12.22
CA HIS A 435 -9.48 -18.94 12.70
C HIS A 435 -10.93 -19.45 12.77
N CYS A 436 -11.33 -19.91 13.96
CA CYS A 436 -12.68 -20.45 14.22
C CYS A 436 -13.75 -19.37 14.48
N LYS A 437 -13.33 -18.14 14.79
CA LYS A 437 -14.22 -16.99 15.07
C LYS A 437 -14.46 -16.12 13.84
N GLU A 438 -13.78 -16.44 12.74
CA GLU A 438 -13.80 -15.66 11.50
C GLU A 438 -14.05 -16.60 10.33
N TYR A 439 -14.65 -16.07 9.27
CA TYR A 439 -14.92 -16.79 8.04
C TYR A 439 -14.72 -15.89 6.83
N LEU A 440 -14.40 -16.50 5.70
CA LEU A 440 -14.21 -15.83 4.43
C LEU A 440 -15.53 -15.81 3.66
N GLN A 441 -16.07 -14.63 3.38
CA GLN A 441 -17.18 -14.45 2.45
C GLN A 441 -16.64 -14.17 1.05
N CYS A 442 -16.99 -15.01 0.08
CA CYS A 442 -16.71 -14.80 -1.33
C CYS A 442 -17.94 -14.23 -2.04
N LEU A 443 -17.76 -13.11 -2.74
CA LEU A 443 -18.75 -12.51 -3.62
C LEU A 443 -18.09 -12.14 -4.95
N ASN A 444 -18.51 -12.79 -6.03
CA ASN A 444 -18.04 -12.58 -7.41
C ASN A 444 -16.51 -12.63 -7.53
N GLY A 445 -15.89 -13.62 -6.87
CA GLY A 445 -14.43 -13.80 -6.86
C GLY A 445 -13.67 -12.87 -5.90
N VAL A 446 -14.36 -11.98 -5.19
CA VAL A 446 -13.77 -11.10 -4.17
C VAL A 446 -14.00 -11.69 -2.78
N GLY A 447 -12.94 -11.79 -1.98
CA GLY A 447 -12.98 -12.34 -0.62
C GLY A 447 -12.93 -11.27 0.47
N GLN A 448 -13.81 -11.38 1.47
CA GLN A 448 -13.83 -10.56 2.68
C GLN A 448 -13.83 -11.44 3.93
N ILE A 449 -12.99 -11.15 4.92
CA ILE A 449 -13.05 -11.81 6.23
C ILE A 449 -14.14 -11.15 7.08
N ASN A 450 -15.02 -11.97 7.66
CA ASN A 450 -16.06 -11.56 8.58
C ASN A 450 -15.89 -12.31 9.91
N THR A 451 -16.23 -11.68 11.03
CA THR A 451 -16.23 -12.30 12.36
C THR A 451 -17.63 -12.81 12.70
N CYS A 452 -17.73 -13.97 13.35
CA CYS A 452 -18.98 -14.49 13.87
C CYS A 452 -19.53 -13.59 14.99
N PRO A 453 -20.87 -13.56 15.20
CA PRO A 453 -21.48 -12.89 16.35
C PRO A 453 -20.89 -13.38 17.69
N PRO A 454 -20.98 -12.56 18.76
CA PRO A 454 -20.52 -12.97 20.08
C PRO A 454 -21.09 -14.33 20.51
N HIS A 455 -20.25 -15.17 21.14
CA HIS A 455 -20.57 -16.55 21.57
C HIS A 455 -20.89 -17.54 20.43
N GLN A 456 -20.44 -17.26 19.21
CA GLN A 456 -20.54 -18.19 18.08
C GLN A 456 -19.19 -18.44 17.40
N ASN A 457 -19.02 -19.66 16.88
CA ASN A 457 -17.90 -20.05 16.04
C ASN A 457 -18.41 -20.42 14.64
N TYR A 458 -17.59 -20.16 13.63
CA TYR A 458 -17.91 -20.54 12.27
C TYR A 458 -17.82 -22.06 12.12
N TYR A 459 -18.91 -22.66 11.67
CA TYR A 459 -19.01 -24.11 11.46
C TYR A 459 -18.93 -24.44 9.97
N PRO A 460 -17.82 -25.07 9.52
CA PRO A 460 -17.56 -25.28 8.10
C PRO A 460 -18.61 -26.14 7.41
N ALA A 461 -19.23 -27.11 8.09
CA ALA A 461 -20.19 -28.01 7.46
C ALA A 461 -21.54 -27.36 7.13
N LEU A 462 -21.91 -26.28 7.84
CA LEU A 462 -23.16 -25.54 7.60
C LEU A 462 -22.93 -24.17 6.93
N HIS A 463 -21.68 -23.84 6.61
CA HIS A 463 -21.27 -22.54 6.08
C HIS A 463 -21.77 -21.32 6.89
N THR A 464 -21.95 -21.47 8.20
CA THR A 464 -22.56 -20.45 9.06
C THR A 464 -21.98 -20.45 10.48
N CYS A 465 -22.22 -19.38 11.25
CA CYS A 465 -21.85 -19.30 12.65
C CYS A 465 -22.88 -20.06 13.52
N ILE A 466 -22.39 -20.87 14.46
CA ILE A 466 -23.22 -21.61 15.44
C ILE A 466 -22.70 -21.37 16.86
N PRO A 467 -23.53 -21.59 17.91
CA PRO A 467 -23.12 -21.37 19.29
C PRO A 467 -21.83 -22.11 19.67
N GLU A 468 -20.93 -21.42 20.39
CA GLU A 468 -19.62 -21.96 20.83
C GLU A 468 -19.76 -23.29 21.61
N VAL A 469 -20.88 -23.49 22.32
CA VAL A 469 -21.19 -24.74 23.04
C VAL A 469 -21.36 -25.96 22.14
N SER A 470 -21.76 -25.75 20.88
CA SER A 470 -21.96 -26.82 19.90
C SER A 470 -20.70 -27.11 19.09
N TYR A 471 -19.75 -26.15 19.04
CA TYR A 471 -18.50 -26.27 18.30
C TYR A 471 -17.39 -25.41 18.95
N PRO A 472 -16.61 -25.97 19.89
CA PRO A 472 -15.58 -25.22 20.64
C PRO A 472 -14.30 -25.00 19.82
N CYS A 473 -13.72 -23.81 19.95
CA CYS A 473 -12.49 -23.44 19.26
C CYS A 473 -11.23 -23.95 20.00
N GLN A 474 -10.27 -24.54 19.27
CA GLN A 474 -9.00 -25.01 19.83
C GLN A 474 -7.86 -23.99 19.59
N PRO A 475 -6.98 -23.72 20.58
CA PRO A 475 -5.81 -22.87 20.40
C PRO A 475 -4.71 -23.54 19.53
N ASN A 476 -3.93 -22.72 18.82
CA ASN A 476 -2.83 -23.15 17.94
C ASN A 476 -1.75 -23.95 18.70
N PRO A 477 -1.26 -25.07 18.15
CA PRO A 477 -0.08 -25.74 18.70
C PRO A 477 1.20 -24.92 18.44
N THR A 478 1.97 -24.70 19.51
CA THR A 478 3.32 -24.14 19.49
C THR A 478 4.34 -25.10 18.84
N SER A 479 5.38 -24.51 18.22
CA SER A 479 6.52 -25.15 17.53
C SER A 479 7.18 -26.38 18.19
N PRO A 480 7.95 -27.18 17.42
CA PRO A 480 7.97 -28.63 17.50
C PRO A 480 9.00 -29.21 18.47
N THR A 481 8.63 -30.29 19.16
CA THR A 481 9.57 -31.24 19.75
C THR A 481 9.89 -32.31 18.71
N VAL A 482 11.17 -32.50 18.39
CA VAL A 482 11.68 -33.56 17.50
C VAL A 482 11.23 -34.92 18.00
N ILE A 483 10.45 -35.70 17.22
CA ILE A 483 10.42 -37.16 17.36
C ILE A 483 10.21 -37.83 15.99
N LYS A 484 11.23 -38.60 15.57
CA LYS A 484 11.11 -39.69 14.61
C LYS A 484 9.88 -40.54 14.94
N THR A 485 8.85 -40.53 14.10
CA THR A 485 7.88 -41.62 14.09
C THR A 485 7.59 -42.05 12.65
N ARG A 486 7.84 -43.35 12.39
CA ARG A 486 7.47 -44.17 11.24
C ARG A 486 7.59 -43.54 9.85
N GLY A 487 8.73 -43.73 9.19
CA GLY A 487 8.76 -43.69 7.72
C GLY A 487 10.09 -43.25 7.12
N HIS A 488 10.42 -41.96 7.23
CA HIS A 488 11.48 -41.32 6.46
C HIS A 488 12.17 -40.17 7.22
N ASP A 489 13.50 -40.05 7.06
CA ASP A 489 14.27 -38.90 7.54
C ASP A 489 14.02 -37.69 6.64
N ILE A 490 13.47 -36.63 7.22
CA ILE A 490 13.10 -35.40 6.50
C ILE A 490 14.07 -34.25 6.76
N THR A 491 15.18 -34.46 7.47
CA THR A 491 16.10 -33.39 7.92
C THR A 491 16.61 -32.52 6.77
N ASN A 492 16.82 -33.11 5.59
CA ASN A 492 17.27 -32.42 4.38
C ASN A 492 16.19 -32.27 3.31
N PHE A 493 14.91 -32.49 3.65
CA PHE A 493 13.80 -32.51 2.67
C PHE A 493 13.70 -31.21 1.84
N CYS A 494 14.04 -30.07 2.44
CA CYS A 494 13.92 -28.74 1.83
C CYS A 494 15.19 -28.25 1.10
N GLN A 495 16.29 -29.01 1.10
CA GLN A 495 17.60 -28.53 0.61
C GLN A 495 17.62 -28.17 -0.90
N PHE A 496 16.70 -28.75 -1.68
CA PHE A 496 16.57 -28.50 -3.14
C PHE A 496 15.13 -28.24 -3.57
N LYS A 497 14.27 -27.82 -2.63
CA LYS A 497 12.87 -27.48 -2.89
C LYS A 497 12.69 -25.97 -2.80
N SER A 498 11.84 -25.41 -3.64
CA SER A 498 11.39 -24.02 -3.49
C SER A 498 10.62 -23.84 -2.19
N ASP A 499 10.58 -22.62 -1.67
CA ASP A 499 9.76 -22.32 -0.50
C ASP A 499 8.29 -22.68 -0.75
N GLY A 500 7.64 -23.29 0.25
CA GLY A 500 6.25 -23.73 0.13
C GLY A 500 5.90 -24.98 0.93
N LEU A 501 4.62 -25.38 0.84
CA LEU A 501 4.05 -26.50 1.59
C LEU A 501 4.08 -27.81 0.77
N TYR A 502 4.53 -28.88 1.41
CA TYR A 502 4.70 -30.21 0.82
C TYR A 502 4.05 -31.28 1.69
N GLU A 503 3.62 -32.38 1.07
CA GLU A 503 3.12 -33.54 1.82
C GLU A 503 4.20 -34.11 2.73
N SER A 504 3.82 -34.48 3.96
CA SER A 504 4.70 -35.24 4.84
C SER A 504 4.76 -36.70 4.33
N PRO A 505 5.97 -37.26 4.16
CA PRO A 505 6.11 -38.68 3.82
C PRO A 505 5.81 -39.62 4.99
N ASN A 506 5.63 -39.08 6.20
CA ASN A 506 5.47 -39.87 7.42
C ASN A 506 4.01 -40.02 7.86
N ALA A 507 3.18 -38.98 7.65
CA ALA A 507 1.77 -39.05 8.02
C ALA A 507 0.90 -38.12 7.18
N CYS A 508 -0.29 -38.60 6.84
CA CYS A 508 -1.23 -37.86 6.01
C CYS A 508 -1.84 -36.62 6.69
N ASN A 509 -1.83 -36.57 8.02
CA ASN A 509 -2.25 -35.40 8.80
C ASN A 509 -1.09 -34.43 9.08
N GLU A 510 0.07 -34.65 8.47
CA GLU A 510 1.25 -33.79 8.57
C GLU A 510 1.59 -33.19 7.21
N TYR A 511 2.26 -32.05 7.23
CA TYR A 511 2.85 -31.44 6.04
C TYR A 511 4.14 -30.70 6.39
N ILE A 512 5.00 -30.51 5.40
CA ILE A 512 6.30 -29.87 5.56
C ILE A 512 6.24 -28.48 4.93
N ASP A 513 6.54 -27.46 5.72
CA ASP A 513 6.79 -26.10 5.24
C ASP A 513 8.30 -25.91 5.04
N CYS A 514 8.70 -25.76 3.77
CA CYS A 514 10.06 -25.39 3.41
C CYS A 514 10.17 -23.87 3.35
N THR A 515 11.06 -23.31 4.17
CA THR A 515 11.37 -21.87 4.14
C THR A 515 12.87 -21.66 4.24
N PHE A 516 13.47 -20.99 3.26
CA PHE A 516 14.92 -20.77 3.18
C PHE A 516 15.75 -22.06 3.30
N GLY A 517 15.25 -23.15 2.71
CA GLY A 517 15.88 -24.46 2.76
C GLY A 517 15.78 -25.20 4.10
N LYS A 518 15.05 -24.65 5.09
CA LYS A 518 14.80 -25.29 6.39
C LYS A 518 13.46 -26.02 6.41
N VAL A 519 13.43 -27.14 7.11
CA VAL A 519 12.26 -28.03 7.26
C VAL A 519 11.48 -27.64 8.50
N ASN A 520 10.21 -27.26 8.33
CA ASN A 520 9.27 -27.06 9.43
C ASN A 520 8.13 -28.08 9.30
N LEU A 521 8.00 -29.00 10.27
CA LEU A 521 6.92 -29.99 10.27
C LEU A 521 5.67 -29.39 10.91
N MET A 522 4.55 -29.49 10.20
CA MET A 522 3.26 -28.93 10.58
C MET A 522 2.21 -30.03 10.66
N LEU A 523 1.21 -29.84 11.52
CA LEU A 523 0.09 -30.76 11.71
C LEU A 523 -1.21 -30.11 11.25
N CYS A 524 -2.02 -30.88 10.53
CA CYS A 524 -3.41 -30.55 10.28
C CYS A 524 -4.22 -30.57 11.60
N GLN A 525 -5.32 -29.80 11.65
CA GLN A 525 -6.27 -29.90 12.76
C GLN A 525 -6.83 -31.33 12.86
N GLN A 526 -7.22 -31.73 14.07
CA GLN A 526 -7.61 -33.12 14.37
C GLN A 526 -8.70 -33.63 13.42
N GLY A 527 -8.45 -34.79 12.79
CA GLY A 527 -9.37 -35.41 11.83
C GLY A 527 -9.21 -34.93 10.38
N LEU A 528 -8.31 -33.97 10.12
CA LEU A 528 -7.98 -33.48 8.78
C LEU A 528 -6.63 -34.01 8.28
N TYR A 529 -6.50 -34.05 6.97
CA TYR A 529 -5.42 -34.64 6.19
C TYR A 529 -4.94 -33.61 5.16
N PHE A 530 -3.64 -33.49 4.95
CA PHE A 530 -3.07 -32.50 4.05
C PHE A 530 -3.21 -32.94 2.58
N ASP A 531 -3.79 -32.08 1.74
CA ASP A 531 -3.84 -32.28 0.29
C ASP A 531 -2.67 -31.52 -0.39
N PRO A 532 -1.70 -32.22 -1.00
CA PRO A 532 -0.55 -31.59 -1.64
C PRO A 532 -0.91 -30.77 -2.87
N LYS A 533 -2.09 -30.96 -3.47
CA LYS A 533 -2.52 -30.21 -4.65
C LYS A 533 -3.03 -28.81 -4.27
N SER A 534 -3.93 -28.74 -3.30
CA SER A 534 -4.51 -27.49 -2.82
C SER A 534 -3.66 -26.79 -1.76
N LYS A 535 -2.76 -27.51 -1.07
CA LYS A 535 -1.97 -27.05 0.07
C LYS A 535 -2.79 -26.78 1.34
N TYR A 536 -3.95 -27.42 1.47
CA TYR A 536 -4.85 -27.30 2.63
C TYR A 536 -5.15 -28.66 3.27
N CYS A 537 -5.63 -28.64 4.51
CA CYS A 537 -6.08 -29.83 5.22
C CYS A 537 -7.60 -30.05 5.03
N PHE A 538 -8.02 -31.23 4.58
CA PHE A 538 -9.44 -31.61 4.46
C PHE A 538 -9.74 -32.93 5.17
N TYR A 539 -11.01 -33.33 5.25
CA TYR A 539 -11.38 -34.62 5.84
C TYR A 539 -10.83 -35.79 5.01
N LYS A 540 -10.70 -36.96 5.66
CA LYS A 540 -10.06 -38.16 5.08
C LYS A 540 -10.67 -38.60 3.75
N ASP A 541 -11.96 -38.40 3.58
CA ASP A 541 -12.73 -38.73 2.38
C ASP A 541 -12.50 -37.75 1.22
N GLN A 542 -11.95 -36.56 1.51
CA GLN A 542 -11.67 -35.49 0.56
C GLN A 542 -10.21 -35.42 0.14
N VAL A 543 -9.31 -36.10 0.87
CA VAL A 543 -7.88 -36.15 0.58
C VAL A 543 -7.49 -37.55 0.16
N ARG A 544 -6.82 -37.68 -0.99
CA ARG A 544 -6.24 -38.95 -1.41
C ARG A 544 -4.96 -39.21 -0.64
N CYS A 545 -5.08 -39.71 0.59
CA CYS A 545 -3.94 -40.16 1.35
C CYS A 545 -4.17 -41.58 1.85
N GLN A 546 -3.20 -42.46 1.58
CA GLN A 546 -3.15 -43.79 2.15
C GLN A 546 -2.07 -43.81 3.21
N ASP A 547 -2.41 -44.26 4.42
CA ASP A 547 -1.41 -44.61 5.42
C ASP A 547 -0.57 -45.77 4.84
N GLY A 548 0.67 -45.47 4.43
CA GLY A 548 1.58 -46.43 3.79
C GLY A 548 1.27 -46.63 2.30
N GLY A 549 2.01 -45.94 1.44
CA GLY A 549 1.73 -45.88 0.00
C GLY A 549 1.54 -47.22 -0.71
N THR A 550 0.45 -47.35 -1.46
CA THR A 550 0.42 -48.09 -2.73
C THR A 550 -0.72 -47.62 -3.63
N VAL A 551 -0.38 -47.18 -4.85
CA VAL A 551 -1.31 -46.59 -5.84
C VAL A 551 -2.31 -47.63 -6.37
N ILE A 552 -3.60 -47.29 -6.45
CA ILE A 552 -4.52 -47.86 -7.46
C ILE A 552 -5.31 -46.70 -8.14
N PRO A 553 -5.22 -46.50 -9.47
CA PRO A 553 -5.78 -45.33 -10.17
C PRO A 553 -7.29 -45.36 -10.40
N HIS A 554 -7.84 -44.19 -10.70
CA HIS A 554 -9.22 -43.90 -11.09
C HIS A 554 -9.59 -44.47 -12.49
N ASP A 555 -8.68 -45.23 -13.11
CA ASP A 555 -8.65 -45.52 -14.55
C ASP A 555 -8.84 -47.02 -14.82
N PHE A 556 -9.27 -47.80 -13.83
CA PHE A 556 -9.40 -49.26 -13.92
C PHE A 556 -10.17 -49.72 -15.16
N CYS A 557 -11.23 -48.99 -15.53
CA CYS A 557 -12.09 -49.28 -16.67
C CYS A 557 -11.66 -48.65 -18.01
N ALA A 558 -10.59 -47.84 -18.07
CA ALA A 558 -10.24 -47.03 -19.24
C ALA A 558 -10.00 -47.84 -20.53
N ASN A 559 -9.63 -49.12 -20.42
CA ASN A 559 -9.40 -50.03 -21.55
C ASN A 559 -10.08 -51.40 -21.35
N LYS A 560 -11.14 -51.47 -20.54
CA LYS A 560 -11.87 -52.72 -20.26
C LYS A 560 -13.26 -52.67 -20.89
N PRO A 561 -13.77 -53.79 -21.44
CA PRO A 561 -15.16 -53.88 -21.84
C PRO A 561 -16.10 -53.60 -20.66
N ASP A 562 -17.29 -53.11 -20.98
CA ASP A 562 -18.34 -52.93 -19.99
C ASP A 562 -18.67 -54.26 -19.31
N GLY A 563 -18.78 -54.24 -17.99
CA GLY A 563 -18.94 -55.45 -17.20
C GLY A 563 -18.49 -55.29 -15.75
N PHE A 564 -18.54 -56.39 -15.01
CA PHE A 564 -18.22 -56.45 -13.59
C PHE A 564 -16.86 -57.11 -13.37
N TYR A 565 -16.03 -56.53 -12.50
CA TYR A 565 -14.66 -56.99 -12.26
C TYR A 565 -14.36 -57.04 -10.76
N ALA A 566 -13.69 -58.10 -10.31
CA ALA A 566 -13.31 -58.23 -8.90
C ALA A 566 -12.39 -57.09 -8.45
N HIS A 567 -12.57 -56.61 -7.22
CA HIS A 567 -11.66 -55.64 -6.62
C HIS A 567 -10.34 -56.34 -6.23
N PRO A 568 -9.17 -55.80 -6.61
CA PRO A 568 -7.89 -56.50 -6.51
C PRO A 568 -7.41 -56.75 -5.07
N ALA A 569 -7.92 -56.00 -4.10
CA ALA A 569 -7.50 -56.07 -2.70
C ALA A 569 -8.64 -56.35 -1.71
N GLU A 570 -9.91 -56.32 -2.16
CA GLU A 570 -11.07 -56.42 -1.25
C GLU A 570 -12.09 -57.35 -1.90
N CYS A 571 -12.04 -58.63 -1.58
CA CYS A 571 -12.85 -59.65 -2.27
C CYS A 571 -14.38 -59.45 -2.18
N HIS A 572 -14.85 -58.68 -1.18
CA HIS A 572 -16.27 -58.37 -0.97
C HIS A 572 -16.69 -57.16 -1.81
N LYS A 573 -15.79 -56.61 -2.62
CA LYS A 573 -16.03 -55.47 -3.50
C LYS A 573 -15.71 -55.83 -4.95
N TYR A 574 -16.35 -55.10 -5.85
CA TYR A 574 -16.16 -55.23 -7.29
C TYR A 574 -16.32 -53.88 -7.97
N TYR A 575 -15.87 -53.79 -9.21
CA TYR A 575 -16.01 -52.62 -10.07
C TYR A 575 -17.03 -52.91 -11.17
N ILE A 576 -17.84 -51.90 -11.49
CA ILE A 576 -18.65 -51.82 -12.70
C ILE A 576 -17.88 -50.92 -13.67
N CYS A 577 -17.59 -51.45 -14.86
CA CYS A 577 -17.13 -50.67 -15.99
C CYS A 577 -18.31 -50.35 -16.90
N SER A 578 -18.52 -49.06 -17.18
CA SER A 578 -19.48 -48.59 -18.18
C SER A 578 -18.91 -47.40 -18.96
N ASN A 579 -18.75 -47.54 -20.27
CA ASN A 579 -18.16 -46.54 -21.17
C ASN A 579 -16.82 -45.97 -20.65
N GLY A 580 -15.96 -46.85 -20.11
CA GLY A 580 -14.65 -46.47 -19.56
C GLY A 580 -14.68 -45.86 -18.15
N ALA A 581 -15.86 -45.60 -17.58
CA ALA A 581 -16.01 -45.12 -16.20
C ALA A 581 -15.97 -46.28 -15.19
N THR A 582 -15.27 -46.08 -14.07
CA THR A 582 -15.14 -47.06 -12.98
C THR A 582 -16.08 -46.71 -11.83
N THR A 583 -17.02 -47.58 -11.50
CA THR A 583 -17.86 -47.45 -10.29
C THR A 583 -17.59 -48.60 -9.33
N LYS A 584 -17.32 -48.31 -8.05
CA LYS A 584 -17.02 -49.33 -7.03
C LYS A 584 -18.29 -49.74 -6.28
N MET A 585 -18.51 -51.04 -6.15
CA MET A 585 -19.65 -51.65 -5.49
C MET A 585 -19.19 -52.65 -4.43
N THR A 586 -20.08 -52.96 -3.48
CA THR A 586 -19.84 -53.91 -2.39
C THR A 586 -20.93 -54.98 -2.43
N CYS A 587 -20.56 -56.24 -2.27
CA CYS A 587 -21.50 -57.35 -2.13
C CYS A 587 -22.27 -57.26 -0.80
N LEU A 588 -23.43 -57.91 -0.72
CA LEU A 588 -24.21 -57.95 0.52
C LEU A 588 -23.46 -58.74 1.62
N ASN A 589 -23.78 -58.46 2.88
CA ASN A 589 -23.06 -59.01 4.03
C ASN A 589 -22.92 -60.54 3.96
N GLY A 590 -21.68 -61.02 4.05
CA GLY A 590 -21.34 -62.45 3.98
C GLY A 590 -21.12 -63.01 2.57
N GLN A 591 -21.20 -62.18 1.52
CA GLN A 591 -20.91 -62.57 0.13
C GLN A 591 -19.57 -62.01 -0.36
N ILE A 592 -18.92 -62.76 -1.26
CA ILE A 592 -17.72 -62.32 -1.98
C ILE A 592 -18.00 -62.28 -3.48
N PHE A 593 -17.27 -61.45 -4.22
CA PHE A 593 -17.42 -61.33 -5.66
C PHE A 593 -16.51 -62.31 -6.39
N GLU A 594 -17.08 -63.34 -7.01
CA GLU A 594 -16.36 -64.39 -7.72
C GLU A 594 -17.20 -64.82 -8.94
N ASN A 595 -16.57 -65.18 -10.06
CA ASN A 595 -17.28 -65.52 -11.32
C ASN A 595 -18.27 -64.44 -11.80
N ASN A 596 -17.89 -63.17 -11.68
CA ASN A 596 -18.65 -62.00 -12.12
C ASN A 596 -20.02 -61.78 -11.42
N HIS A 597 -20.23 -62.36 -10.23
CA HIS A 597 -21.39 -62.06 -9.38
C HIS A 597 -21.06 -62.22 -7.89
N CYS A 598 -21.91 -61.67 -7.01
CA CYS A 598 -21.78 -61.85 -5.57
C CYS A 598 -22.37 -63.20 -5.16
N GLN A 599 -21.58 -64.04 -4.48
CA GLN A 599 -22.01 -65.35 -4.00
C GLN A 599 -21.52 -65.62 -2.57
N VAL A 600 -22.24 -66.49 -1.86
CA VAL A 600 -21.81 -66.96 -0.53
C VAL A 600 -20.70 -67.99 -0.76
N SER A 601 -19.53 -67.75 -0.17
CA SER A 601 -18.35 -68.61 -0.31
C SER A 601 -17.74 -68.89 1.06
N ASN A 602 -17.24 -70.11 1.26
CA ASN A 602 -16.53 -70.51 2.48
C ASN A 602 -15.05 -70.09 2.48
N LYS A 603 -14.59 -69.38 1.43
CA LYS A 603 -13.24 -68.82 1.38
C LYS A 603 -13.19 -67.56 2.23
N VAL A 604 -12.24 -67.50 3.15
CA VAL A 604 -11.93 -66.29 3.91
C VAL A 604 -11.17 -65.33 3.02
N CYS A 605 -11.61 -64.07 3.04
CA CYS A 605 -10.79 -62.95 2.64
C CYS A 605 -10.16 -62.34 3.88
#